data_AF-A0A1M3CWN1-F1
#
_entry.id   AF-A0A1M3CWN1-F1
#
_cell.length_a   1.000
_cell.length_b   1.000
_cell.length_c   1.000
_cell.angle_alpha   90.00
_cell.angle_beta   90.00
_cell.angle_gamma   90.00
#
_symmetry.space_group_name_H-M   'P 1'
#
loop_
_entity.id
_entity.type
_entity.pdbx_description
1 polymer ?
#
loop_
_entity_poly.entity_id
_entity_poly.type
_entity_poly.pdbx_seq_one_letter_code
_entity_poly.pdbx_strand_id
1 'polypeptide(L)'
;MISLFITCHAFSLDMHIPVYCIESVEIFEGDKHGDFKNHPVAILSDGSGWKIHPGDHQKFSRWNREELIQIRKRTSSYWFKREHKFELYNYSNKETVRVMLVQYPFHPSYITATDTYLVDTIITPYTWMDAFGILHYGYSSTDIYHKVVYLNDGSSWVIKDKNEFSFFNTNDYVYIGFNSSHQGICPFLISGIQREAHWVWVD
;
A
#
# COMPACT_ATOMS: atom_id res chain seq x y z
N MET A 1 -11.61 33.35 22.18
CA MET A 1 -11.04 32.49 21.12
C MET A 1 -11.61 31.10 21.37
N ILE A 2 -12.57 30.64 20.55
CA ILE A 2 -13.26 29.37 20.76
C ILE A 2 -12.39 28.29 20.09
N SER A 3 -11.75 27.44 20.89
CA SER A 3 -10.99 26.30 20.40
C SER A 3 -11.97 25.15 20.17
N LEU A 4 -12.26 24.87 18.90
CA LEU A 4 -13.11 23.75 18.50
C LEU A 4 -12.25 22.48 18.54
N PHE A 5 -12.38 21.69 19.61
CA PHE A 5 -11.81 20.35 19.66
C PHE A 5 -12.73 19.40 18.88
N ILE A 6 -12.36 19.09 17.65
CA ILE A 6 -12.95 17.97 16.92
C ILE A 6 -12.29 16.71 17.47
N THR A 7 -12.97 16.03 18.38
CA THR A 7 -12.59 14.70 18.86
C THR A 7 -12.93 13.69 17.78
N CYS A 8 -11.94 13.30 16.97
CA CYS A 8 -12.07 12.12 16.11
C CYS A 8 -12.38 10.91 16.99
N HIS A 9 -13.62 10.41 16.89
CA HIS A 9 -13.98 9.13 17.47
C HIS A 9 -13.16 8.05 16.77
N ALA A 10 -12.29 7.39 17.51
CA ALA A 10 -11.68 6.14 17.08
C ALA A 10 -12.82 5.11 16.97
N PHE A 11 -13.36 4.94 15.77
CA PHE A 11 -14.18 3.78 15.47
C PHE A 11 -13.28 2.55 15.62
N SER A 12 -13.55 1.75 16.64
CA SER A 12 -13.08 0.36 16.70
C SER A 12 -13.82 -0.40 15.60
N LEU A 13 -13.33 -0.27 14.37
CA LEU A 13 -13.66 -1.19 13.29
C LEU A 13 -13.11 -2.54 13.72
N ASP A 14 -14.00 -3.52 13.93
CA ASP A 14 -13.65 -4.93 13.77
C ASP A 14 -13.11 -5.08 12.34
N MET A 15 -11.80 -4.84 12.18
CA MET A 15 -11.13 -4.90 10.90
C MET A 15 -11.10 -6.36 10.46
N HIS A 16 -12.15 -6.76 9.76
CA HIS A 16 -12.15 -7.99 9.00
C HIS A 16 -11.04 -7.89 7.97
N ILE A 17 -9.96 -8.64 8.21
CA ILE A 17 -8.94 -8.86 7.18
C ILE A 17 -9.67 -9.48 5.98
N PRO A 18 -9.67 -8.83 4.82
CA PRO A 18 -10.26 -9.41 3.63
C PRO A 18 -9.46 -10.65 3.25
N VAL A 19 -10.19 -11.76 3.14
CA VAL A 19 -9.69 -13.05 2.69
C VAL A 19 -10.41 -13.38 1.40
N TYR A 20 -9.64 -13.77 0.40
CA TYR A 20 -10.11 -14.09 -0.94
C TYR A 20 -9.93 -15.58 -1.21
N CYS A 21 -10.48 -16.07 -2.30
CA CYS A 21 -10.11 -17.38 -2.84
C CYS A 21 -9.68 -17.24 -4.30
N ILE A 22 -8.89 -18.22 -4.77
CA ILE A 22 -8.55 -18.30 -6.20
C ILE A 22 -9.78 -18.78 -6.95
N GLU A 23 -10.30 -17.94 -7.83
CA GLU A 23 -11.46 -18.27 -8.66
C GLU A 23 -11.01 -18.93 -9.97
N SER A 24 -10.01 -18.34 -10.62
CA SER A 24 -9.44 -18.86 -11.85
C SER A 24 -7.93 -18.57 -11.95
N VAL A 25 -7.29 -19.24 -12.91
CA VAL A 25 -5.90 -18.97 -13.28
C VAL A 25 -5.89 -18.66 -14.76
N GLU A 26 -5.41 -17.47 -15.08
CA GLU A 26 -5.30 -16.97 -16.44
C GLU A 26 -3.83 -16.86 -16.84
N ILE A 27 -3.59 -16.58 -18.11
CA ILE A 27 -2.26 -16.37 -18.65
C ILE A 27 -2.09 -14.89 -18.97
N PHE A 28 -1.03 -14.29 -18.42
CA PHE A 28 -0.71 -12.90 -18.68
C PHE A 28 -0.31 -12.72 -20.15
N GLU A 29 -1.11 -11.94 -20.88
CA GLU A 29 -0.90 -11.69 -22.32
C GLU A 29 0.34 -10.86 -22.61
N GLY A 30 0.88 -10.19 -21.59
CA GLY A 30 2.00 -9.26 -21.66
C GLY A 30 1.57 -7.83 -21.35
N ASP A 31 2.55 -6.96 -21.13
CA ASP A 31 2.32 -5.52 -21.07
C ASP A 31 2.84 -4.84 -22.35
N LYS A 32 2.63 -3.51 -22.45
CA LYS A 32 3.16 -2.67 -23.53
C LYS A 32 4.70 -2.74 -23.68
N HIS A 33 5.40 -3.36 -22.74
CA HIS A 33 6.85 -3.53 -22.72
C HIS A 33 7.31 -4.96 -23.06
N GLY A 34 6.40 -5.87 -23.42
CA GLY A 34 6.70 -7.18 -24.02
C GLY A 34 7.39 -8.20 -23.12
N ASP A 35 7.73 -7.82 -21.90
CA ASP A 35 8.37 -8.66 -20.91
C ASP A 35 7.29 -9.44 -20.15
N PHE A 36 7.49 -10.74 -19.91
CA PHE A 36 6.65 -11.60 -19.05
C PHE A 36 5.36 -12.21 -19.64
N LYS A 37 5.26 -12.36 -20.97
CA LYS A 37 4.17 -13.13 -21.58
C LYS A 37 4.17 -14.59 -21.09
N ASN A 38 2.99 -15.20 -21.01
CA ASN A 38 2.79 -16.60 -20.61
C ASN A 38 2.94 -16.90 -19.11
N HIS A 39 2.92 -15.89 -18.25
CA HIS A 39 2.99 -16.10 -16.80
C HIS A 39 1.59 -16.29 -16.21
N PRO A 40 1.41 -17.18 -15.22
CA PRO A 40 0.14 -17.36 -14.54
C PRO A 40 -0.27 -16.08 -13.80
N VAL A 41 -1.57 -15.78 -13.90
CA VAL A 41 -2.27 -14.73 -13.17
C VAL A 41 -3.31 -15.42 -12.30
N ALA A 42 -3.24 -15.20 -10.99
CA ALA A 42 -4.31 -15.61 -10.08
C ALA A 42 -5.44 -14.59 -10.19
N ILE A 43 -6.64 -15.05 -10.56
CA ILE A 43 -7.86 -14.26 -10.45
C ILE A 43 -8.50 -14.62 -9.12
N LEU A 44 -8.64 -13.61 -8.26
CA LEU A 44 -9.26 -13.75 -6.95
C LEU A 44 -10.78 -13.54 -7.05
N SER A 45 -11.50 -13.97 -6.02
CA SER A 45 -12.96 -13.90 -5.93
C SER A 45 -13.57 -12.49 -5.98
N ASP A 46 -12.77 -11.44 -5.83
CA ASP A 46 -13.18 -10.05 -6.02
C ASP A 46 -13.02 -9.58 -7.49
N GLY A 47 -12.53 -10.46 -8.38
CA GLY A 47 -12.20 -10.17 -9.76
C GLY A 47 -10.81 -9.56 -9.96
N SER A 48 -10.02 -9.42 -8.89
CA SER A 48 -8.67 -8.87 -9.01
C SER A 48 -7.69 -9.88 -9.63
N GLY A 49 -6.80 -9.37 -10.48
CA GLY A 49 -5.79 -10.18 -11.16
C GLY A 49 -4.39 -9.91 -10.64
N TRP A 50 -3.69 -10.98 -10.25
CA TRP A 50 -2.35 -10.94 -9.66
C TRP A 50 -1.39 -11.86 -10.40
N LYS A 51 -0.44 -11.28 -11.13
CA LYS A 51 0.59 -12.02 -11.86
C LYS A 51 1.60 -12.61 -10.89
N ILE A 52 1.86 -13.92 -11.02
CA ILE A 52 2.80 -14.64 -10.16
C ILE A 52 4.24 -14.51 -10.68
N HIS A 53 5.17 -14.23 -9.77
CA HIS A 53 6.60 -14.17 -10.07
C HIS A 53 7.11 -15.54 -10.57
N PRO A 54 7.95 -15.60 -11.63
CA PRO A 54 8.50 -16.85 -12.20
C PRO A 54 9.09 -17.83 -11.20
N GLY A 55 9.91 -17.31 -10.28
CA GLY A 55 10.53 -18.11 -9.24
C GLY A 55 9.57 -18.76 -8.23
N ASP A 56 8.28 -18.42 -8.25
CA ASP A 56 7.26 -19.02 -7.37
C ASP A 56 6.21 -19.85 -8.14
N HIS A 57 6.34 -20.02 -9.46
CA HIS A 57 5.37 -20.76 -10.28
C HIS A 57 5.16 -22.20 -9.80
N GLN A 58 6.22 -22.89 -9.38
CA GLN A 58 6.13 -24.27 -8.86
C GLN A 58 5.39 -24.36 -7.52
N LYS A 59 5.43 -23.30 -6.69
CA LYS A 59 4.65 -23.24 -5.45
C LYS A 59 3.19 -23.02 -5.79
N PHE A 60 2.92 -22.00 -6.60
CA PHE A 60 1.57 -21.62 -7.02
C PHE A 60 0.85 -22.74 -7.76
N SER A 61 1.54 -23.55 -8.56
CA SER A 61 0.92 -24.68 -9.28
C SER A 61 0.34 -25.77 -8.37
N ARG A 62 0.64 -25.73 -7.06
CA ARG A 62 0.08 -26.64 -6.06
C ARG A 62 -1.15 -26.07 -5.36
N TRP A 63 -1.46 -24.80 -5.60
CA TRP A 63 -2.58 -24.11 -4.98
C TRP A 63 -3.88 -24.47 -5.70
N ASN A 64 -4.96 -24.58 -4.94
CA ASN A 64 -6.27 -24.98 -5.43
C ASN A 64 -7.26 -23.81 -5.43
N ARG A 65 -8.26 -23.90 -6.30
CA ARG A 65 -9.46 -23.06 -6.22
C ARG A 65 -10.12 -23.36 -4.86
N GLU A 66 -10.66 -22.35 -4.19
CA GLU A 66 -11.17 -22.39 -2.79
C GLU A 66 -10.13 -22.19 -1.67
N GLU A 67 -8.83 -22.24 -1.92
CA GLU A 67 -7.86 -21.92 -0.87
C GLU A 67 -7.95 -20.45 -0.45
N LEU A 68 -7.81 -20.19 0.85
CA LEU A 68 -7.96 -18.87 1.46
C LEU A 68 -6.68 -18.06 1.28
N ILE A 69 -6.80 -16.92 0.60
CA ILE A 69 -5.71 -16.05 0.18
C ILE A 69 -5.81 -14.68 0.86
N GLN A 70 -4.68 -14.18 1.35
CA GLN A 70 -4.52 -12.81 1.81
C GLN A 70 -3.51 -12.07 0.92
N ILE A 71 -3.82 -10.82 0.58
CA ILE A 71 -2.87 -9.91 -0.06
C ILE A 71 -2.02 -9.24 1.02
N ARG A 72 -0.70 -9.41 0.96
CA ARG A 72 0.26 -8.83 1.89
C ARG A 72 1.33 -8.01 1.17
N LYS A 73 2.01 -7.18 1.94
CA LYS A 73 3.22 -6.49 1.50
C LYS A 73 4.42 -7.40 1.72
N ARG A 74 5.28 -7.51 0.70
CA ARG A 74 6.53 -8.26 0.79
C ARG A 74 7.48 -7.61 1.82
N THR A 75 8.08 -8.41 2.70
CA THR A 75 8.99 -7.94 3.76
C THR A 75 10.44 -7.74 3.29
N SER A 76 10.88 -8.47 2.26
CA SER A 76 12.27 -8.40 1.80
C SER A 76 12.52 -7.20 0.88
N SER A 77 13.44 -6.32 1.28
CA SER A 77 13.80 -5.05 0.62
C SER A 77 14.72 -5.19 -0.61
N TYR A 78 14.77 -6.35 -1.28
CA TYR A 78 15.75 -6.55 -2.36
C TYR A 78 15.51 -5.55 -3.51
N TRP A 79 16.49 -4.68 -3.72
CA TRP A 79 16.42 -3.39 -4.41
C TRP A 79 16.26 -3.47 -5.94
N PHE A 80 15.93 -4.63 -6.50
CA PHE A 80 15.82 -4.82 -7.94
C PHE A 80 14.37 -4.74 -8.43
N LYS A 81 14.15 -3.68 -9.24
CA LYS A 81 13.12 -3.48 -10.27
C LYS A 81 11.67 -3.68 -9.84
N ARG A 82 11.01 -2.56 -9.48
CA ARG A 82 9.63 -2.10 -9.79
C ARG A 82 8.44 -3.09 -9.74
N GLU A 83 8.66 -4.37 -9.51
CA GLU A 83 7.79 -5.47 -9.88
C GLU A 83 7.68 -6.40 -8.67
N HIS A 84 6.48 -6.93 -8.45
CA HIS A 84 6.18 -7.86 -7.37
C HIS A 84 6.44 -7.34 -5.93
N LYS A 85 5.95 -6.13 -5.64
CA LYS A 85 5.98 -5.49 -4.31
C LYS A 85 5.07 -6.17 -3.27
N PHE A 86 4.17 -7.03 -3.73
CA PHE A 86 3.17 -7.70 -2.92
C PHE A 86 3.37 -9.22 -2.95
N GLU A 87 2.68 -9.90 -2.04
CA GLU A 87 2.63 -11.34 -1.99
C GLU A 87 1.21 -11.80 -1.73
N LEU A 88 0.82 -12.92 -2.34
CA LEU A 88 -0.35 -13.67 -1.91
C LEU A 88 0.13 -14.66 -0.85
N TYR A 89 -0.54 -14.66 0.29
CA TYR A 89 -0.34 -15.64 1.35
C TYR A 89 -1.51 -16.61 1.37
N ASN A 90 -1.21 -17.90 1.30
CA ASN A 90 -2.21 -18.95 1.36
C ASN A 90 -2.27 -19.54 2.77
N TYR A 91 -3.43 -19.45 3.40
CA TYR A 91 -3.64 -19.94 4.76
C TYR A 91 -3.63 -21.46 4.86
N SER A 92 -4.07 -22.16 3.80
CA SER A 92 -4.21 -23.62 3.80
C SER A 92 -2.85 -24.32 3.90
N ASN A 93 -1.88 -23.88 3.08
CA ASN A 93 -0.55 -24.49 3.01
C ASN A 93 0.55 -23.63 3.66
N LYS A 94 0.21 -22.42 4.16
CA LYS A 94 1.15 -21.46 4.79
C LYS A 94 2.27 -21.01 3.86
N GLU A 95 2.06 -21.02 2.56
CA GLU A 95 3.03 -20.55 1.56
C GLU A 95 2.75 -19.10 1.14
N THR A 96 3.81 -18.42 0.68
CA THR A 96 3.70 -17.13 -0.02
C THR A 96 4.23 -17.23 -1.44
N VAL A 97 3.58 -16.49 -2.34
CA VAL A 97 4.07 -16.27 -3.70
C VAL A 97 4.13 -14.77 -3.98
N ARG A 98 5.22 -14.32 -4.59
CA ARG A 98 5.40 -12.90 -4.95
C ARG A 98 4.51 -12.56 -6.14
N VAL A 99 3.81 -11.43 -6.06
CA VAL A 99 2.81 -11.06 -7.07
C VAL A 99 2.84 -9.59 -7.45
N MET A 100 2.40 -9.31 -8.67
CA MET A 100 2.18 -7.97 -9.20
C MET A 100 0.71 -7.79 -9.57
N LEU A 101 0.10 -6.68 -9.16
CA LEU A 101 -1.23 -6.29 -9.59
C LEU A 101 -1.26 -6.07 -11.11
N VAL A 102 -2.20 -6.72 -11.79
CA VAL A 102 -2.44 -6.55 -13.22
C VAL A 102 -3.86 -6.12 -13.57
N GLN A 103 -4.81 -6.32 -12.66
CA GLN A 103 -6.23 -5.97 -12.86
C GLN A 103 -6.89 -5.65 -11.51
N TYR A 104 -7.61 -4.53 -11.44
CA TYR A 104 -8.46 -4.11 -10.32
C TYR A 104 -9.70 -5.02 -10.14
N PRO A 105 -10.28 -5.16 -8.93
CA PRO A 105 -11.52 -5.92 -8.71
C PRO A 105 -12.70 -5.31 -9.45
N PHE A 106 -13.80 -6.05 -9.54
CA PHE A 106 -15.01 -5.63 -10.26
C PHE A 106 -15.66 -4.35 -9.69
N HIS A 107 -15.56 -4.17 -8.38
CA HIS A 107 -16.05 -3.00 -7.65
C HIS A 107 -14.90 -2.39 -6.85
N PRO A 108 -13.95 -1.70 -7.51
CA PRO A 108 -12.77 -1.21 -6.85
C PRO A 108 -13.12 -0.07 -5.88
N SER A 109 -12.45 -0.07 -4.74
CA SER A 109 -12.40 1.11 -3.90
C SER A 109 -11.68 2.23 -4.66
N TYR A 110 -12.17 3.46 -4.54
CA TYR A 110 -11.52 4.62 -5.14
C TYR A 110 -11.61 5.83 -4.22
N ILE A 111 -10.66 6.73 -4.39
CA ILE A 111 -10.55 7.94 -3.57
C ILE A 111 -11.58 8.96 -4.06
N THR A 112 -12.55 9.32 -3.22
CA THR A 112 -13.59 10.32 -3.52
C THR A 112 -13.15 11.74 -3.20
N ALA A 113 -12.29 11.91 -2.20
CA ALA A 113 -11.73 13.20 -1.80
C ALA A 113 -10.40 13.01 -1.07
N THR A 114 -9.63 14.09 -0.97
CA THR A 114 -8.41 14.13 -0.15
C THR A 114 -8.27 15.46 0.56
N ASP A 115 -7.80 15.44 1.80
CA ASP A 115 -7.42 16.63 2.57
C ASP A 115 -5.96 16.53 3.02
N THR A 116 -5.29 17.66 3.21
CA THR A 116 -3.93 17.69 3.77
C THR A 116 -3.85 18.77 4.84
N TYR A 117 -3.31 18.42 6.00
CA TYR A 117 -3.21 19.33 7.14
C TYR A 117 -1.84 19.24 7.83
N LEU A 118 -1.42 20.37 8.39
CA LEU A 118 -0.22 20.47 9.23
C LEU A 118 -0.54 19.86 10.60
N VAL A 119 0.31 18.95 11.06
CA VAL A 119 0.18 18.27 12.34
C VAL A 119 1.04 18.96 13.38
N ASP A 120 2.30 19.25 13.02
CA ASP A 120 3.29 19.80 13.92
C ASP A 120 4.41 20.50 13.12
N THR A 121 5.14 21.40 13.78
CA THR A 121 6.35 22.03 13.24
C THR A 121 7.48 21.84 14.24
N ILE A 122 8.44 20.99 13.89
CA ILE A 122 9.64 20.77 14.71
C ILE A 122 10.64 21.88 14.42
N ILE A 123 10.96 22.67 15.45
CA ILE A 123 12.00 23.69 15.39
C ILE A 123 13.28 23.14 16.02
N THR A 124 14.30 22.92 15.21
CA THR A 124 15.61 22.40 15.66
C THR A 124 16.61 23.56 15.71
N PRO A 125 17.08 23.96 16.91
CA PRO A 125 18.18 24.91 16.99
C PRO A 125 19.46 24.26 16.48
N TYR A 126 20.29 25.02 15.78
CA TYR A 126 21.61 24.58 15.36
C TYR A 126 22.63 25.71 15.49
N THR A 127 23.89 25.31 15.63
CA THR A 127 25.02 26.24 15.67
C THR A 127 26.01 25.87 14.59
N TRP A 128 26.58 26.87 13.94
CA TRP A 128 27.67 26.68 12.99
C TRP A 128 28.73 27.76 13.22
N MET A 129 29.96 27.43 12.87
CA MET A 129 31.07 28.37 12.93
C MET A 129 31.41 28.80 11.51
N ASP A 130 31.53 30.10 11.28
CA ASP A 130 31.94 30.59 9.96
C ASP A 130 33.46 30.48 9.76
N ALA A 131 33.93 30.90 8.58
CA ALA A 131 35.34 30.85 8.22
C ALA A 131 36.25 31.74 9.10
N PHE A 132 35.67 32.68 9.86
CA PHE A 132 36.39 33.58 10.76
C PHE A 132 36.38 33.10 12.22
N GLY A 133 35.77 31.94 12.51
CA GLY A 133 35.68 31.41 13.87
C GLY A 133 34.54 32.00 14.70
N ILE A 134 33.60 32.73 14.08
CA ILE A 134 32.45 33.29 14.79
C ILE A 134 31.37 32.21 14.91
N LEU A 135 30.88 31.99 16.14
CA LEU A 135 29.78 31.07 16.41
C LEU A 135 28.44 31.74 16.08
N HIS A 136 27.69 31.14 15.17
CA HIS A 136 26.34 31.55 14.80
C HIS A 136 25.30 30.60 15.40
N TYR A 137 24.13 31.15 15.68
CA TYR A 137 22.96 30.40 16.16
C TYR A 137 21.83 30.57 15.15
N GLY A 138 21.13 29.49 14.86
CA GLY A 138 19.98 29.51 13.98
C GLY A 138 18.99 28.41 14.32
N TYR A 139 17.90 28.39 13.56
CA TYR A 139 16.82 27.43 13.72
C TYR A 139 16.46 26.88 12.35
N SER A 140 16.28 25.57 12.25
CA SER A 140 15.62 24.95 11.10
C SER A 140 14.24 24.50 11.54
N SER A 141 13.25 24.68 10.67
CA SER A 141 11.88 24.22 10.91
C SER A 141 11.55 23.08 9.95
N THR A 142 10.97 22.00 10.48
CA THR A 142 10.44 20.89 9.67
C THR A 142 8.97 20.71 9.99
N ASP A 143 8.13 21.00 9.02
CA ASP A 143 6.69 20.81 9.11
C ASP A 143 6.32 19.34 8.83
N ILE A 144 5.50 18.78 9.70
CA ILE A 144 4.93 17.43 9.59
C ILE A 144 3.50 17.57 9.08
N TYR A 145 3.22 16.96 7.93
CA TYR A 145 1.90 16.96 7.31
C TYR A 145 1.32 15.56 7.30
N HIS A 146 0.00 15.47 7.39
CA HIS A 146 -0.77 14.26 7.08
C HIS A 146 -1.71 14.52 5.91
N LYS A 147 -1.99 13.48 5.12
CA LYS A 147 -3.02 13.48 4.09
C LYS A 147 -4.12 12.49 4.45
N VAL A 148 -5.37 12.96 4.50
CA VAL A 148 -6.54 12.08 4.62
C VAL A 148 -7.02 11.73 3.24
N VAL A 149 -7.29 10.46 2.99
CA VAL A 149 -7.98 9.99 1.79
C VAL A 149 -9.34 9.42 2.19
N TYR A 150 -10.40 9.85 1.51
CA TYR A 150 -11.75 9.33 1.70
C TYR A 150 -12.08 8.39 0.56
N LEU A 151 -12.61 7.22 0.88
CA LEU A 151 -12.98 6.21 -0.12
C LEU A 151 -14.48 6.25 -0.42
N ASN A 152 -14.87 5.61 -1.52
CA ASN A 152 -16.26 5.51 -1.97
C ASN A 152 -17.18 4.68 -1.08
N ASP A 153 -16.62 3.86 -0.19
CA ASP A 153 -17.36 3.13 0.85
C ASP A 153 -17.64 3.98 2.11
N GLY A 154 -17.17 5.24 2.13
CA GLY A 154 -17.31 6.16 3.26
C GLY A 154 -16.19 6.04 4.31
N SER A 155 -15.22 5.14 4.13
CA SER A 155 -14.05 5.04 5.00
C SER A 155 -13.05 6.18 4.75
N SER A 156 -12.24 6.47 5.77
CA SER A 156 -11.18 7.48 5.70
C SER A 156 -9.87 6.90 6.24
N TRP A 157 -8.77 7.21 5.57
CA TRP A 157 -7.44 6.66 5.91
C TRP A 157 -6.41 7.79 5.96
N VAL A 158 -5.46 7.70 6.91
CA VAL A 158 -4.44 8.73 7.08
C VAL A 158 -3.09 8.27 6.53
N ILE A 159 -2.59 8.99 5.54
CA ILE A 159 -1.23 8.85 5.01
C ILE A 159 -0.31 9.81 5.76
N LYS A 160 0.72 9.24 6.40
CA LYS A 160 1.71 10.01 7.17
C LYS A 160 3.00 10.32 6.41
N ASP A 161 3.32 9.53 5.38
CA ASP A 161 4.52 9.76 4.57
C ASP A 161 4.24 10.79 3.48
N LYS A 162 4.78 11.99 3.66
CA LYS A 162 4.64 13.11 2.72
C LYS A 162 5.15 12.78 1.31
N ASN A 163 6.14 11.91 1.17
CA ASN A 163 6.68 11.54 -0.15
C ASN A 163 5.67 10.73 -0.97
N GLU A 164 4.74 10.06 -0.30
CA GLU A 164 3.75 9.21 -0.95
C GLU A 164 2.46 9.95 -1.32
N PHE A 165 2.26 11.19 -0.84
CA PHE A 165 1.00 11.94 -1.04
C PHE A 165 0.60 12.06 -2.51
N SER A 166 1.59 12.20 -3.40
CA SER A 166 1.36 12.39 -4.83
C SER A 166 0.79 11.17 -5.56
N PHE A 167 0.85 9.97 -4.95
CA PHE A 167 0.38 8.72 -5.57
C PHE A 167 -1.07 8.35 -5.20
N PHE A 168 -1.73 9.17 -4.39
CA PHE A 168 -3.07 8.90 -3.86
C PHE A 168 -3.96 10.14 -4.03
N ASN A 169 -4.48 10.35 -5.24
CA ASN A 169 -5.32 11.50 -5.59
C ASN A 169 -6.78 11.09 -5.80
N THR A 170 -7.66 12.08 -5.84
CA THR A 170 -9.08 11.86 -6.15
C THR A 170 -9.24 11.12 -7.48
N ASN A 171 -10.16 10.15 -7.49
CA ASN A 171 -10.47 9.20 -8.56
C ASN A 171 -9.42 8.10 -8.79
N ASP A 172 -8.32 8.05 -8.02
CA ASP A 172 -7.41 6.90 -8.10
C ASP A 172 -8.09 5.66 -7.48
N TYR A 173 -8.00 4.53 -8.19
CA TYR A 173 -8.41 3.23 -7.68
C TYR A 173 -7.38 2.71 -6.68
N VAL A 174 -7.88 2.18 -5.56
CA VAL A 174 -7.04 1.68 -4.48
C VAL A 174 -7.43 0.26 -4.07
N TYR A 175 -6.43 -0.47 -3.59
CA TYR A 175 -6.63 -1.67 -2.78
C TYR A 175 -6.25 -1.41 -1.34
N ILE A 176 -6.87 -2.18 -0.46
CA ILE A 176 -6.49 -2.26 0.94
C ILE A 176 -5.80 -3.60 1.16
N GLY A 177 -4.52 -3.54 1.49
CA GLY A 177 -3.73 -4.69 1.89
C GLY A 177 -3.51 -4.70 3.40
N PHE A 178 -3.18 -5.86 3.95
CA PHE A 178 -2.95 -6.03 5.38
C PHE A 178 -1.67 -6.82 5.61
N ASN A 179 -0.89 -6.44 6.60
CA ASN A 179 0.27 -7.22 7.02
C ASN A 179 0.22 -7.48 8.53
N SER A 180 0.47 -8.73 8.92
CA SER A 180 0.58 -9.11 10.32
C SER A 180 1.99 -8.77 10.82
N SER A 181 2.07 -7.98 11.88
CA SER A 181 3.30 -7.64 12.60
C SER A 181 3.22 -8.15 14.04
N HIS A 182 4.36 -8.13 14.75
CA HIS A 182 4.37 -8.41 16.19
C HIS A 182 3.49 -7.45 17.01
N GLN A 183 3.20 -6.26 16.48
CA GLN A 183 2.40 -5.21 17.14
C GLN A 183 0.92 -5.26 16.76
N GLY A 184 0.51 -6.18 15.87
CA GLY A 184 -0.85 -6.29 15.37
C GLY A 184 -0.93 -6.28 13.86
N ILE A 185 -2.14 -6.08 13.34
CA ILE A 185 -2.42 -6.02 11.90
C ILE A 185 -2.28 -4.57 11.44
N CYS A 186 -1.42 -4.32 10.45
CA CYS A 186 -1.21 -2.99 9.88
C CYS A 186 -1.83 -2.93 8.47
N PRO A 187 -2.81 -2.04 8.23
CA PRO A 187 -3.35 -1.80 6.90
C PRO A 187 -2.41 -0.94 6.06
N PHE A 188 -2.46 -1.13 4.74
CA PHE A 188 -1.79 -0.27 3.79
C PHE A 188 -2.65 -0.10 2.54
N LEU A 189 -2.58 1.08 1.93
CA LEU A 189 -3.21 1.34 0.64
C LEU A 189 -2.25 1.01 -0.49
N ILE A 190 -2.79 0.53 -1.60
CA ILE A 190 -2.09 0.32 -2.86
C ILE A 190 -2.80 1.13 -3.94
N SER A 191 -2.06 1.93 -4.71
CA SER A 191 -2.57 2.67 -5.87
C SER A 191 -1.70 2.39 -7.10
N GLY A 192 -2.21 2.65 -8.30
CA GLY A 192 -1.48 2.48 -9.56
C GLY A 192 -1.61 1.11 -10.22
N ILE A 193 -1.03 0.98 -11.41
CA ILE A 193 -1.13 -0.21 -12.26
C ILE A 193 0.22 -0.91 -12.44
N GLN A 194 0.25 -1.96 -13.28
CA GLN A 194 1.43 -2.75 -13.66
C GLN A 194 2.76 -1.98 -13.57
N ARG A 195 3.75 -2.52 -12.84
CA ARG A 195 5.10 -1.94 -12.58
C ARG A 195 5.14 -0.56 -11.89
N GLU A 196 4.01 0.13 -11.76
CA GLU A 196 3.85 1.46 -11.19
C GLU A 196 2.96 1.44 -9.94
N ALA A 197 2.66 0.26 -9.38
CA ALA A 197 1.89 0.17 -8.15
C ALA A 197 2.69 0.78 -6.98
N HIS A 198 2.13 1.78 -6.32
CA HIS A 198 2.64 2.42 -5.11
C HIS A 198 1.88 1.90 -3.90
N TRP A 199 2.50 1.90 -2.73
CA TRP A 199 1.83 1.51 -1.49
C TRP A 199 2.25 2.43 -0.36
N VAL A 200 1.36 2.64 0.61
CA VAL A 200 1.67 3.41 1.81
C VAL A 200 0.96 2.82 3.03
N TRP A 201 1.66 2.80 4.16
CA TRP A 201 1.03 2.46 5.44
C TRP A 201 0.03 3.54 5.83
N VAL A 202 -1.10 3.12 6.39
CA VAL A 202 -2.17 4.02 6.80
C VAL A 202 -2.63 3.71 8.21
N ASP A 203 -3.18 4.73 8.85
CA ASP A 203 -3.85 4.65 10.15
C ASP A 203 -5.35 4.96 10.00
#